data_AF-A0A2D0KVS5-F1
#
_entry.id   AF-A0A2D0KVS5-F1
#
_cell.length_a   1.000
_cell.length_b   1.000
_cell.length_c   1.000
_cell.angle_alpha   90.00
_cell.angle_beta   90.00
_cell.angle_gamma   90.00
#
_symmetry.space_group_name_H-M   'P 1'
#
loop_
_entity.id
_entity.type
_entity.pdbx_description
1 polymer ?
#
loop_
_entity_poly.entity_id
_entity_poly.type
_entity_poly.pdbx_seq_one_letter_code
_entity_poly.pdbx_strand_id
1 'polypeptide(L)'
;MANLRKEARGRECQVRLPGICNGNNETVVLAHYRMAGISGMGMKPHDLFGAWACSACHDEIDRRTTLTDIDYAHFAHLEGMIRTQSILLSEGKI
;
A
#
# COMPACT_ATOMS: atom_id res chain seq x y z
N MET A 1 17.93 5.52 -9.05
CA MET A 1 16.86 4.70 -8.46
C MET A 1 15.61 5.57 -8.33
N ALA A 2 14.44 5.10 -8.75
CA ALA A 2 13.22 5.90 -8.75
C ALA A 2 12.75 6.22 -7.32
N ASN A 3 12.10 7.38 -7.14
CA ASN A 3 11.45 7.71 -5.86
C ASN A 3 10.08 7.03 -5.82
N LEU A 4 10.03 5.83 -5.24
CA LEU A 4 8.84 4.97 -5.25
C LEU A 4 7.61 5.61 -4.59
N ARG A 5 7.81 6.56 -3.65
CA ARG A 5 6.70 7.33 -3.05
C ARG A 5 6.05 8.26 -4.07
N LYS A 6 6.85 8.91 -4.92
CA LYS A 6 6.33 9.77 -6.00
C LYS A 6 5.69 8.94 -7.11
N GLU A 7 6.16 7.73 -7.34
CA GLU A 7 5.60 6.80 -8.34
C GLU A 7 4.16 6.38 -8.07
N ALA A 8 3.68 6.47 -6.82
CA ALA A 8 2.31 6.12 -6.44
C ALA A 8 1.26 7.13 -6.96
N ARG A 9 1.65 8.39 -7.19
CA ARG A 9 0.69 9.46 -7.51
C ARG A 9 0.01 9.19 -8.85
N GLY A 10 -1.33 9.18 -8.85
CA GLY A 10 -2.13 8.94 -10.07
C GLY A 10 -2.16 7.48 -10.51
N ARG A 11 -1.57 6.55 -9.75
CA ARG A 11 -1.67 5.12 -10.00
C ARG A 11 -2.99 4.57 -9.48
N GLU A 12 -3.32 3.37 -9.93
CA GLU A 12 -4.45 2.62 -9.41
C GLU A 12 -4.09 2.00 -8.04
N CYS A 13 -5.06 2.01 -7.12
CA CYS A 13 -4.97 1.28 -5.85
C CYS A 13 -4.75 -0.21 -6.10
N GLN A 14 -3.70 -0.77 -5.50
CA GLN A 14 -3.37 -2.19 -5.58
C GLN A 14 -3.86 -3.01 -4.38
N VAL A 15 -4.30 -2.34 -3.30
CA VAL A 15 -4.89 -2.99 -2.12
C VAL A 15 -6.33 -3.47 -2.39
N ARG A 16 -7.16 -2.63 -3.03
CA ARG A 16 -8.49 -3.01 -3.60
C ARG A 16 -9.46 -3.74 -2.66
N LEU A 17 -9.54 -3.32 -1.38
CA LEU A 17 -10.51 -3.89 -0.43
C LEU A 17 -11.97 -3.71 -0.94
N PRO A 18 -12.74 -4.79 -1.15
CA PRO A 18 -14.12 -4.70 -1.63
C PRO A 18 -15.01 -3.89 -0.69
N GLY A 19 -15.84 -3.01 -1.25
CA GLY A 19 -16.74 -2.13 -0.48
C GLY A 19 -16.05 -0.98 0.27
N ILE A 20 -14.71 -0.95 0.33
CA ILE A 20 -13.91 0.07 1.03
C ILE A 20 -13.08 0.90 0.05
N CYS A 21 -12.53 0.26 -0.98
CA CYS A 21 -11.72 0.94 -1.99
C CYS A 21 -12.54 2.02 -2.70
N ASN A 22 -12.08 3.27 -2.62
CA ASN A 22 -12.75 4.39 -3.27
C ASN A 22 -12.44 4.53 -4.77
N GLY A 23 -11.50 3.75 -5.32
CA GLY A 23 -11.10 3.80 -6.73
C GLY A 23 -10.48 5.13 -7.21
N ASN A 24 -10.19 6.07 -6.30
CA ASN A 24 -9.71 7.39 -6.67
C ASN A 24 -8.17 7.43 -6.72
N ASN A 25 -7.63 7.41 -7.94
CA ASN A 25 -6.20 7.42 -8.24
C ASN A 25 -5.48 8.69 -7.73
N GLU A 26 -6.18 9.81 -7.56
CA GLU A 26 -5.59 11.05 -7.04
C GLU A 26 -5.18 10.92 -5.57
N THR A 27 -5.82 10.00 -4.84
CA THR A 27 -5.56 9.77 -3.41
C THR A 27 -4.52 8.68 -3.17
N VAL A 28 -3.97 8.08 -4.22
CA VAL A 28 -3.08 6.93 -4.10
C VAL A 28 -1.71 7.35 -3.62
N VAL A 29 -1.27 6.70 -2.54
CA VAL A 29 0.03 6.88 -1.90
C VAL A 29 0.73 5.54 -1.75
N LEU A 30 2.03 5.57 -1.50
CA LEU A 30 2.78 4.38 -1.09
C LEU A 30 2.56 4.13 0.41
N ALA A 31 1.66 3.22 0.75
CA ALA A 31 1.35 2.81 2.11
C ALA A 31 2.29 1.67 2.55
N HIS A 32 3.19 1.97 3.48
CA HIS A 32 4.17 1.03 4.00
C HIS A 32 3.52 -0.09 4.82
N TYR A 33 3.93 -1.34 4.57
CA TYR A 33 3.55 -2.50 5.36
C TYR A 33 4.24 -2.48 6.71
N ARG A 34 3.47 -2.63 7.79
CA ARG A 34 3.98 -2.66 9.17
C ARG A 34 4.18 -4.09 9.63
N MET A 35 5.42 -4.44 9.94
CA MET A 35 5.80 -5.73 10.51
C MET A 35 6.89 -5.53 11.56
N ALA A 36 6.78 -6.24 12.68
CA ALA A 36 7.77 -6.22 13.75
C ALA A 36 9.15 -6.63 13.21
N GLY A 37 10.19 -5.90 13.63
CA GLY A 37 11.57 -6.14 13.19
C GLY A 37 11.99 -5.41 11.91
N ILE A 38 11.04 -4.94 11.08
CA ILE A 38 11.35 -4.11 9.89
C ILE A 38 10.71 -2.71 9.93
N SER A 39 9.78 -2.48 10.86
CA SER A 39 9.10 -1.21 11.07
C SER A 39 8.90 -0.95 12.56
N GLY A 40 8.73 0.32 12.96
CA GLY A 40 8.53 0.69 14.35
C GLY A 40 8.49 2.19 14.58
N MET A 41 8.47 2.60 15.85
CA MET A 41 8.52 4.01 16.22
C MET A 41 9.86 4.60 15.77
N GLY A 42 9.82 5.65 14.94
CA GLY A 42 11.02 6.25 14.33
C GLY A 42 11.69 5.39 13.25
N MET A 43 11.17 4.20 12.93
CA MET A 43 11.73 3.28 11.94
C MET A 43 10.74 3.08 10.80
N LYS A 44 11.01 3.76 9.68
CA LYS A 44 10.25 3.56 8.44
C LYS A 44 10.81 2.34 7.70
N PRO A 45 9.97 1.38 7.28
CA PRO A 45 10.42 0.29 6.44
C PRO A 45 10.87 0.82 5.07
N HIS A 46 11.66 0.00 4.36
CA HIS A 46 12.08 0.31 3.00
C HIS A 46 10.88 0.53 2.08
N ASP A 47 10.98 1.41 1.09
CA ASP A 47 9.85 1.75 0.20
C ASP A 47 9.39 0.57 -0.68
N LEU A 48 10.22 -0.47 -0.84
CA LEU A 48 9.80 -1.74 -1.46
C LEU A 48 8.71 -2.45 -0.65
N PHE A 49 8.69 -2.28 0.68
CA PHE A 49 7.69 -2.87 1.55
C PHE A 49 6.46 -1.98 1.66
N GLY A 50 5.93 -1.53 0.52
CA GLY A 50 4.76 -0.66 0.44
C GLY A 50 3.85 -1.03 -0.71
N ALA A 51 2.56 -0.77 -0.54
CA ALA A 51 1.54 -0.94 -1.56
C ALA A 51 1.03 0.43 -2.01
N TRP A 52 0.67 0.56 -3.29
CA TRP A 52 -0.11 1.68 -3.75
C TRP A 52 -1.54 1.55 -3.21
N ALA A 53 -1.93 2.45 -2.32
CA ALA A 53 -3.23 2.42 -1.64
C ALA A 53 -3.92 3.76 -1.81
N CYS A 54 -5.18 3.75 -2.24
CA CYS A 54 -6.04 4.94 -2.16
C CYS A 54 -6.33 5.28 -0.69
N SER A 55 -6.79 6.49 -0.42
CA SER A 55 -6.99 6.97 0.96
C SER A 55 -7.87 6.04 1.81
N ALA A 56 -8.99 5.54 1.26
CA ALA A 56 -9.90 4.66 2.01
C ALA A 56 -9.28 3.30 2.34
N CYS A 57 -8.61 2.66 1.37
CA CYS A 57 -7.86 1.43 1.65
C CYS A 57 -6.71 1.66 2.63
N HIS A 58 -6.01 2.80 2.50
CA HIS A 58 -4.91 3.15 3.38
C HIS A 58 -5.37 3.32 4.83
N ASP A 59 -6.51 3.98 5.06
CA ASP A 59 -7.08 4.12 6.40
C ASP A 59 -7.46 2.77 7.00
N GLU A 60 -8.02 1.86 6.20
CA GLU A 60 -8.42 0.54 6.68
C GLU A 60 -7.24 -0.38 7.00
N ILE A 61 -6.20 -0.42 6.15
CA ILE A 61 -5.01 -1.28 6.40
C ILE A 61 -4.13 -0.74 7.54
N ASP A 62 -4.09 0.57 7.76
CA ASP A 62 -3.45 1.17 8.94
C ASP A 62 -4.31 1.09 10.21
N ARG A 63 -5.51 0.48 10.11
CA ARG A 63 -6.49 0.36 11.21
C ARG A 63 -6.94 1.70 11.78
N ARG A 64 -6.94 2.77 10.98
CA ARG A 64 -7.62 4.04 11.30
C ARG A 64 -9.14 3.89 11.22
N THR A 65 -9.59 2.94 10.39
CA THR A 65 -10.94 2.41 10.36
C THR A 65 -10.92 0.89 10.58
N THR A 66 -12.06 0.31 10.93
CA THR A 66 -12.21 -1.14 11.20
C THR A 66 -13.48 -1.68 10.54
N LEU A 67 -13.61 -1.45 9.24
CA LEU A 67 -14.75 -1.88 8.42
C LEU A 67 -14.63 -3.34 7.95
N THR A 68 -13.42 -3.89 7.93
CA THR A 68 -13.16 -5.31 7.67
C THR A 68 -12.33 -5.95 8.78
N ASP A 69 -12.33 -7.27 8.80
CA ASP A 69 -11.46 -8.09 9.64
C ASP A 69 -9.96 -7.76 9.41
N ILE A 70 -9.19 -7.82 10.49
CA ILE A 70 -7.77 -7.44 10.51
C ILE A 70 -6.92 -8.35 9.63
N ASP A 71 -7.20 -9.66 9.61
CA ASP A 71 -6.41 -10.61 8.83
C ASP A 71 -6.65 -10.39 7.34
N TYR A 72 -7.91 -10.10 6.96
CA TYR A 72 -8.22 -9.74 5.58
C TYR A 72 -7.55 -8.42 5.15
N ALA A 73 -7.57 -7.40 6.01
CA ALA A 73 -6.88 -6.13 5.74
C ALA A 73 -5.36 -6.33 5.55
N HIS A 74 -4.72 -7.10 6.42
CA HIS A 74 -3.30 -7.43 6.30
C HIS A 74 -2.99 -8.24 5.04
N PHE A 75 -3.80 -9.24 4.72
CA PHE A 75 -3.63 -10.05 3.52
C PHE A 75 -3.77 -9.21 2.25
N ALA A 76 -4.79 -8.35 2.17
CA ALA A 76 -4.98 -7.44 1.05
C ALA A 76 -3.82 -6.43 0.91
N HIS A 77 -3.22 -5.97 2.01
CA HIS A 77 -2.04 -5.10 1.99
C HIS A 77 -0.82 -5.84 1.43
N LEU A 78 -0.58 -7.09 1.83
CA LEU A 78 0.50 -7.93 1.28
C LEU A 78 0.31 -8.18 -0.21
N GLU A 79 -0.89 -8.56 -0.65
CA GLU A 79 -1.19 -8.72 -2.08
C GLU A 79 -0.99 -7.42 -2.85
N GLY A 80 -1.42 -6.29 -2.29
CA GLY A 80 -1.23 -4.97 -2.89
C GLY A 80 0.24 -4.60 -3.03
N MET A 81 1.08 -4.96 -2.07
CA MET A 81 2.53 -4.78 -2.14
C MET A 81 3.13 -5.61 -3.28
N ILE A 82 2.74 -6.89 -3.41
CA ILE A 82 3.22 -7.77 -4.49
C ILE A 82 2.82 -7.20 -5.86
N ARG A 83 1.57 -6.75 -6.02
CA ARG A 83 1.09 -6.12 -7.26
C ARG A 83 1.87 -4.84 -7.58
N THR A 84 2.09 -3.97 -6.61
CA THR A 84 2.90 -2.75 -6.78
C THR A 84 4.33 -3.08 -7.22
N GLN A 85 4.98 -4.05 -6.57
CA GLN A 85 6.33 -4.48 -6.96
C GLN A 85 6.37 -5.09 -8.36
N SER A 86 5.37 -5.91 -8.72
CA SER A 86 5.26 -6.48 -10.07
C SER A 86 5.16 -5.40 -11.16
N ILE A 87 4.36 -4.35 -10.92
CA ILE A 87 4.26 -3.21 -11.84
C ILE A 87 5.61 -2.49 -11.92
N LEU A 88 6.24 -2.19 -10.78
CA LEU A 88 7.53 -1.51 -10.76
C LEU A 88 8.64 -2.30 -11.49
N LEU A 89 8.67 -3.63 -11.35
CA LEU A 89 9.57 -4.52 -12.09
C LEU A 89 9.29 -4.44 -13.60
N SER A 90 8.02 -4.52 -14.00
CA SER A 90 7.63 -4.43 -15.42
C SER A 90 8.00 -3.09 -16.05
N GLU A 91 8.08 -2.02 -15.25
CA GLU A 91 8.47 -0.68 -15.67
C GLU A 91 9.99 -0.41 -15.52
N GLY A 92 10.77 -1.40 -15.04
CA GLY A 92 12.21 -1.25 -14.81
C GLY A 92 12.58 -0.22 -13.73
N LYS A 93 11.70 0.00 -12.76
CA LYS A 93 11.88 1.00 -11.69
C LYS A 93 12.51 0.43 -10.42
N ILE A 94 12.51 -0.89 -10.29
CA ILE A 94 13.17 -1.68 -9.25
C ILE A 94 13.85 -2.90 -9.88
#